data_AF-A0A8W8J7H9-F1
#
_entry.id   AF-A0A8W8J7H9-F1
#
_cell.length_a   1.000
_cell.length_b   1.000
_cell.length_c   1.000
_cell.angle_alpha   90.00
_cell.angle_beta   90.00
_cell.angle_gamma   90.00
#
_symmetry.space_group_name_H-M   'P 1'
#
loop_
_entity.id
_entity.type
_entity.pdbx_description
1 polymer ?
#
loop_
_entity_poly.entity_id
_entity_poly.type
_entity_poly.pdbx_seq_one_letter_code
_entity_poly.pdbx_strand_id
1 'polypeptide(L)'
;VYDPFLPYKRATAKENSPITVMKDIIKQSKSRRIELVVADEDPAELRRQTDETWQVLKHAGISSNSTLIPGVDHFGVVENIIQESFQVTQIAIEMMGLNIGNIDKELKNTAV
;
A
#
# COMPACT_ATOMS: atom_id res chain seq x y z
N VAL A 1 -18.54 4.32 15.46
CA VAL A 1 -19.06 5.16 14.37
C VAL A 1 -20.14 4.35 13.66
N TYR A 2 -21.38 4.83 13.65
CA TYR A 2 -22.48 4.22 12.90
C TYR A 2 -22.63 5.05 11.64
N ASP A 3 -22.21 4.52 10.49
CA ASP A 3 -22.44 5.15 9.20
C ASP A 3 -23.82 4.69 8.70
N PRO A 4 -24.80 5.59 8.54
CA PRO A 4 -26.15 5.21 8.10
C PRO A 4 -26.22 4.80 6.62
N PHE A 5 -25.18 5.04 5.82
CA PHE A 5 -25.12 4.67 4.40
C PHE A 5 -24.43 3.33 4.14
N LEU A 6 -23.68 2.82 5.12
CA LEU A 6 -23.10 1.49 5.08
C LEU A 6 -23.86 0.60 6.09
N PRO A 7 -24.58 -0.46 5.65
CA PRO A 7 -25.45 -1.26 6.53
C PRO A 7 -24.64 -2.23 7.42
N TYR A 8 -23.58 -1.74 8.05
CA TYR A 8 -22.73 -2.51 8.93
C TYR A 8 -23.37 -2.60 10.33
N LYS A 9 -24.09 -3.69 10.58
CA LYS A 9 -24.34 -4.16 11.94
C LYS A 9 -22.99 -4.55 12.58
N ARG A 10 -22.89 -4.57 13.92
CA ARG A 10 -21.62 -4.89 14.62
C ARG A 10 -20.92 -6.17 14.12
N ALA A 11 -21.69 -7.18 13.73
CA ALA A 11 -21.14 -8.43 13.17
C ALA A 11 -20.46 -8.19 11.81
N THR A 12 -21.13 -7.49 10.89
CA THR A 12 -20.58 -7.19 9.57
C THR A 12 -19.45 -6.15 9.64
N ALA A 13 -19.47 -5.22 10.58
CA ALA A 13 -18.33 -4.30 10.80
C ALA A 13 -17.04 -5.05 11.16
N LYS A 14 -17.16 -6.15 11.93
CA LYS A 14 -16.00 -6.98 12.31
C LYS A 14 -15.50 -7.78 11.11
N GLU A 15 -16.38 -8.45 10.39
CA GLU A 15 -16.03 -9.27 9.20
C GLU A 15 -15.35 -8.45 8.10
N ASN A 16 -15.71 -7.18 7.95
CA ASN A 16 -15.11 -6.29 6.95
C ASN A 16 -13.86 -5.55 7.44
N SER A 17 -13.44 -5.76 8.70
CA SER A 17 -12.23 -5.11 9.22
C SER A 17 -10.98 -5.86 8.75
N PRO A 18 -9.99 -5.18 8.14
CA PRO A 18 -8.74 -5.80 7.71
C PRO A 18 -8.03 -6.59 8.82
N ILE A 19 -8.17 -6.16 10.08
CA ILE A 19 -7.58 -6.84 11.23
C ILE A 19 -8.04 -8.30 11.38
N THR A 20 -9.24 -8.63 10.90
CA THR A 20 -9.78 -9.99 10.99
C THR A 20 -9.15 -10.94 9.98
N VAL A 21 -8.69 -10.43 8.84
CA VAL A 21 -7.98 -11.20 7.81
C VAL A 21 -6.46 -11.09 7.92
N MET A 22 -5.94 -10.34 8.89
CA MET A 22 -4.48 -10.16 9.05
C MET A 22 -3.72 -11.47 9.27
N LYS A 23 -4.33 -12.47 9.91
CA LYS A 23 -3.72 -13.80 10.05
C LYS A 23 -3.45 -14.44 8.69
N ASP A 24 -4.38 -14.32 7.76
CA ASP A 24 -4.24 -14.87 6.42
C ASP A 24 -3.26 -14.07 5.59
N ILE A 25 -3.27 -12.73 5.71
CA ILE A 25 -2.27 -11.84 5.08
C ILE A 25 -0.86 -12.24 5.53
N ILE A 26 -0.62 -12.42 6.82
CA ILE A 26 0.68 -12.85 7.37
C ILE A 26 1.07 -14.21 6.80
N LYS A 27 0.15 -15.18 6.79
CA LYS A 27 0.43 -16.53 6.29
C LYS A 27 0.84 -16.52 4.81
N GLN A 28 0.17 -15.71 3.99
CA GLN A 28 0.37 -15.65 2.54
C GLN A 28 1.56 -14.78 2.13
N SER A 29 2.02 -13.87 3.00
CA SER A 29 3.06 -12.90 2.68
C SER A 29 4.45 -13.23 3.21
N LYS A 30 4.69 -14.45 3.71
CA LYS A 30 5.99 -14.85 4.29
C LYS A 30 7.20 -14.65 3.36
N SER A 31 6.99 -14.75 2.05
CA SER A 31 8.03 -14.53 1.03
C SER A 31 7.86 -13.23 0.25
N ARG A 32 6.96 -12.34 0.68
CA ARG A 32 6.64 -11.10 -0.02
C ARG A 32 7.17 -9.91 0.78
N ARG A 33 7.61 -8.88 0.06
CA ARG A 33 7.75 -7.54 0.62
C ARG A 33 6.41 -6.81 0.51
N ILE A 34 5.98 -6.17 1.59
CA ILE A 34 4.79 -5.31 1.61
C ILE A 34 5.22 -3.87 1.87
N GLU A 35 4.83 -2.96 0.99
CA GLU A 35 5.00 -1.54 1.19
C GLU A 35 3.64 -0.93 1.60
N LEU A 36 3.59 -0.26 2.74
CA LEU A 36 2.44 0.55 3.15
C LEU A 36 2.79 2.01 2.90
N VAL A 37 1.93 2.71 2.17
CA VAL A 37 2.15 4.11 1.78
C VAL A 37 1.06 4.97 2.39
N VAL A 38 1.43 6.13 2.93
CA VAL A 38 0.50 7.13 3.47
C VAL A 38 0.94 8.53 3.02
N ALA A 39 -0.03 9.37 2.69
CA ALA A 39 0.22 10.76 2.31
C ALA A 39 0.56 11.61 3.55
N ASP A 40 1.28 12.71 3.40
CA ASP A 40 1.56 13.61 4.53
C ASP A 40 0.39 14.51 4.91
N GLU A 41 -0.47 14.84 3.94
CA GLU A 41 -1.72 15.55 4.17
C GLU A 41 -2.91 14.62 4.48
N ASP A 42 -2.68 13.29 4.59
CA ASP A 42 -3.72 12.35 5.03
C ASP A 42 -4.21 12.67 6.45
N PRO A 43 -5.50 12.42 6.77
CA PRO A 43 -6.00 12.48 8.14
C PRO A 43 -5.16 11.63 9.10
N ALA A 44 -4.93 12.15 10.31
CA ALA A 44 -4.13 11.46 11.34
C ALA A 44 -4.60 10.03 11.64
N GLU A 45 -5.89 9.75 11.46
CA GLU A 45 -6.45 8.41 11.64
C GLU A 45 -5.97 7.41 10.57
N LEU A 46 -5.79 7.83 9.32
CA LEU A 46 -5.24 6.96 8.27
C LEU A 46 -3.78 6.63 8.54
N ARG A 47 -2.99 7.63 8.95
CA ARG A 47 -1.62 7.42 9.43
C ARG A 47 -1.57 6.42 10.59
N ARG A 48 -2.42 6.59 11.60
CA ARG A 48 -2.50 5.68 12.76
C ARG A 48 -2.79 4.24 12.31
N GLN A 49 -3.78 4.05 11.42
CA GLN A 49 -4.15 2.71 10.93
C GLN A 49 -3.05 2.06 10.09
N THR A 50 -2.36 2.85 9.25
CA THR A 50 -1.19 2.39 8.49
C THR A 50 -0.07 1.94 9.41
N ASP A 51 0.28 2.74 10.42
CA ASP A 51 1.33 2.41 11.37
C ASP A 51 0.98 1.16 12.20
N GLU A 52 -0.26 1.03 12.66
CA GLU A 52 -0.74 -0.16 13.38
C GLU A 52 -0.65 -1.42 12.51
N THR A 53 -1.05 -1.33 11.25
CA THR A 53 -0.97 -2.44 10.30
C THR A 53 0.47 -2.84 10.04
N TRP A 54 1.36 -1.86 9.84
CA TRP A 54 2.79 -2.10 9.66
C TRP A 54 3.41 -2.80 10.87
N GLN A 55 3.09 -2.35 12.09
CA GLN A 55 3.58 -3.00 13.31
C GLN A 55 3.15 -4.46 13.40
N VAL A 56 1.90 -4.78 13.03
CA VAL A 56 1.43 -6.17 13.01
C VAL A 56 2.24 -7.02 12.02
N LEU A 57 2.49 -6.52 10.81
CA LEU A 57 3.30 -7.21 9.79
C LEU A 57 4.74 -7.41 10.24
N LYS A 58 5.35 -6.37 10.80
CA LYS A 58 6.72 -6.38 11.30
C LYS A 58 6.91 -7.37 12.44
N HIS A 59 6.03 -7.37 13.45
CA HIS A 59 6.08 -8.34 14.55
C HIS A 59 5.87 -9.78 14.09
N ALA A 60 5.15 -9.99 12.99
CA ALA A 60 4.97 -11.29 12.37
C ALA A 60 6.15 -11.75 11.50
N GLY A 61 7.23 -10.95 11.42
CA GLY A 61 8.42 -11.24 10.62
C GLY A 61 8.23 -11.05 9.12
N ILE A 62 7.20 -10.33 8.70
CA ILE A 62 6.97 -10.00 7.28
C ILE A 62 7.86 -8.83 6.89
N SER A 63 8.59 -8.97 5.78
CA SER A 63 9.37 -7.89 5.18
C SER A 63 8.43 -6.74 4.81
N SER A 64 8.44 -5.66 5.58
CA SER A 64 7.47 -4.58 5.41
C SER A 64 7.99 -3.20 5.81
N ASN A 65 7.56 -2.19 5.07
CA ASN A 65 7.87 -0.78 5.30
C ASN A 65 6.58 0.05 5.45
N SER A 66 6.69 1.17 6.15
CA SER A 66 5.67 2.23 6.22
C SER A 66 6.33 3.51 5.70
N THR A 67 5.87 3.99 4.54
CA THR A 67 6.46 5.11 3.82
C THR A 67 5.50 6.29 3.80
N LEU A 68 5.97 7.42 4.32
CA LEU A 68 5.31 8.71 4.22
C LEU A 68 5.68 9.39 2.90
N ILE A 69 4.68 9.81 2.14
CA ILE A 69 4.88 10.57 0.89
C ILE A 69 4.66 12.06 1.16
N PRO A 70 5.68 12.92 0.97
CA PRO A 70 5.56 14.34 1.26
C PRO A 70 4.84 15.12 0.15
N GLY A 71 4.15 16.19 0.54
CA GLY A 71 3.54 17.19 -0.34
C GLY A 71 2.34 16.69 -1.14
N VAL A 72 1.64 15.66 -0.67
CA VAL A 72 0.47 15.10 -1.35
C VAL A 72 -0.65 14.76 -0.37
N ASP A 73 -1.88 14.83 -0.85
CA ASP A 73 -3.05 14.31 -0.16
C ASP A 73 -3.34 12.85 -0.57
N HIS A 74 -4.44 12.32 -0.06
CA HIS A 74 -4.91 10.96 -0.32
C HIS A 74 -5.01 10.62 -1.82
N PHE A 75 -5.44 11.58 -2.63
CA PHE A 75 -5.64 11.40 -4.07
C PHE A 75 -4.35 11.63 -4.85
N GLY A 76 -3.53 12.59 -4.40
CA GLY A 76 -2.23 12.91 -4.99
C GLY A 76 -1.29 11.70 -5.01
N VAL A 77 -1.39 10.80 -4.02
CA VAL A 77 -0.65 9.52 -4.04
C VAL A 77 -0.96 8.69 -5.29
N VAL A 78 -2.21 8.69 -5.77
CA VAL A 78 -2.64 7.89 -6.94
C VAL A 78 -2.41 8.66 -8.24
N GLU A 79 -2.76 9.93 -8.27
CA GLU A 79 -2.66 10.77 -9.48
C GLU A 79 -1.22 10.90 -9.99
N ASN A 80 -0.24 10.92 -9.08
CA ASN A 80 1.16 11.06 -9.43
C ASN A 80 1.85 9.73 -9.80
N ILE A 81 1.17 8.57 -9.75
CA ILE A 81 1.78 7.25 -10.09
C ILE A 81 2.28 7.20 -11.55
N ILE A 82 1.66 7.97 -12.45
CA ILE A 82 2.10 8.03 -13.85
C ILE A 82 3.46 8.71 -14.02
N GLN A 83 3.90 9.48 -13.03
CA GLN A 83 5.18 10.19 -13.07
C GLN A 83 6.28 9.25 -12.62
N GLU A 84 7.24 8.99 -13.49
CA GLU A 84 8.36 8.11 -13.18
C GLU A 84 9.13 8.59 -11.95
N SER A 85 9.39 9.90 -11.83
CA SER A 85 10.15 10.47 -10.72
C SER A 85 9.40 10.48 -9.38
N PHE A 86 8.12 10.12 -9.36
CA PHE A 86 7.34 10.10 -8.12
C PHE A 86 7.76 8.92 -7.23
N GLN A 87 7.83 9.16 -5.92
CA GLN A 87 8.41 8.22 -4.96
C GLN A 87 7.69 6.86 -4.97
N VAL A 88 6.35 6.86 -5.03
CA VAL A 88 5.56 5.62 -5.08
C VAL A 88 5.86 4.83 -6.36
N THR A 89 6.01 5.52 -7.48
CA THR A 89 6.36 4.93 -8.77
C THR A 89 7.74 4.29 -8.73
N GLN A 90 8.73 4.99 -8.17
CA GLN A 90 10.09 4.45 -8.01
C GLN A 90 10.12 3.21 -7.11
N ILE A 91 9.36 3.21 -6.01
CA ILE A 91 9.22 2.03 -5.15
C ILE A 91 8.58 0.86 -5.92
N ALA A 92 7.52 1.11 -6.69
CA ALA A 92 6.86 0.06 -7.48
C ALA A 92 7.81 -0.54 -8.52
N ILE A 93 8.55 0.30 -9.25
CA ILE A 93 9.57 -0.12 -10.23
C ILE A 93 10.65 -0.98 -9.58
N GLU A 94 11.18 -0.53 -8.42
CA GLU A 94 12.17 -1.26 -7.62
C GLU A 94 11.64 -2.63 -7.19
N MET A 95 10.41 -2.68 -6.66
CA MET A 95 9.78 -3.92 -6.21
C MET A 95 9.49 -4.91 -7.34
N MET A 96 9.23 -4.41 -8.56
CA MET A 96 9.07 -5.24 -9.75
C MET A 96 10.42 -5.70 -10.35
N GLY A 97 11.54 -5.17 -9.85
CA GLY A 97 12.86 -5.44 -10.41
C GLY A 97 13.05 -4.84 -11.81
N LEU A 98 12.26 -3.81 -12.16
CA LEU A 98 12.36 -3.14 -13.44
C LEU A 98 13.53 -2.16 -13.40
N ASN A 99 14.37 -2.18 -14.43
CA ASN A 99 15.36 -1.14 -14.65
C ASN A 99 14.78 -0.13 -15.63
N ILE A 100 14.54 1.11 -15.19
CA ILE A 100 13.92 2.17 -16.01
C ILE A 100 14.67 2.38 -17.33
N GLY A 101 15.99 2.28 -17.32
CA GLY A 101 16.81 2.38 -18.54
C GLY A 101 16.60 1.23 -19.55
N ASN A 102 15.98 0.12 -19.13
CA ASN A 102 15.64 -1.02 -19.99
C ASN A 102 14.15 -1.10 -20.34
N ILE A 103 13.24 -0.37 -19.68
CA ILE A 103 11.79 -0.44 -19.96
C ILE A 103 11.50 -0.04 -21.42
N ASP A 104 12.11 1.05 -21.91
CA ASP A 104 12.01 1.46 -23.32
C ASP A 104 12.54 0.39 -24.29
N LYS A 105 13.50 -0.42 -23.84
CA LYS A 105 14.12 -1.50 -24.61
C LYS A 105 13.25 -2.75 -24.63
N GLU A 106 12.60 -3.06 -23.51
CA GLU A 106 11.71 -4.21 -23.34
C GLU A 106 10.34 -3.97 -23.99
N LEU A 107 9.80 -2.74 -23.93
CA LEU A 107 8.58 -2.37 -24.64
C LEU A 107 8.75 -2.46 -26.16
N LYS A 108 9.93 -2.10 -26.69
CA LYS A 108 10.26 -2.26 -28.12
C LYS A 108 10.41 -3.73 -28.53
N ASN A 109 10.84 -4.61 -27.63
CA ASN A 109 10.99 -6.04 -27.92
C ASN A 109 9.66 -6.83 -27.83
N THR A 110 8.64 -6.26 -27.19
CA THR A 110 7.33 -6.91 -27.00
C THR A 110 6.32 -6.49 -28.08
N ALA A 111 6.63 -5.46 -28.87
CA ALA A 111 5.89 -5.08 -30.06
C ALA A 111 6.39 -5.87 -31.29
N VAL A 112 6.13 -7.18 -31.32
CA VAL A 112 6.28 -8.05 -32.51
C VAL A 112 5.02 -8.87 -32.68
#